data_AF-X1L159-F1
#
_entry.id   AF-X1L159-F1
#
_cell.length_a   1.000
_cell.length_b   1.000
_cell.length_c   1.000
_cell.angle_alpha   90.00
_cell.angle_beta   90.00
_cell.angle_gamma   90.00
#
_symmetry.space_group_name_H-M   'P 1'
#
loop_
_entity.id
_entity.type
_entity.pdbx_description
1 polymer ?
#
loop_
_entity_poly.entity_id
_entity_poly.type
_entity_poly.pdbx_seq_one_letter_code
_entity_poly.pdbx_strand_id
1 'polypeptide(L)'
;MAIVKKITDELKAKHKKKYDYYMLRGILPVVRKWPKRTKIAYTSEQKEAQAVFGIISKSTRKIKGRVLEDWINQSFGKRSRWQDTFRGSGMKYWGKYREIPPILLDYQIKWHTPNPELKLLLQKIDAKYGKRETEEIYTTGIIDIADIYEYRKKLWAWICDIKGLRILA
;
A
#
# COMPACT_ATOMS: atom_id res chain seq x y z
N MET A 1 10.02 -23.07 -20.67
CA MET A 1 11.33 -22.41 -20.85
C MET A 1 12.33 -23.51 -21.13
N ALA A 2 13.29 -23.30 -22.02
CA ALA A 2 14.27 -24.31 -22.41
C ALA A 2 15.68 -23.70 -22.45
N ILE A 3 16.69 -24.53 -22.18
CA ILE A 3 18.10 -24.14 -22.28
C ILE A 3 18.52 -24.28 -23.75
N VAL A 4 19.28 -23.32 -24.27
CA VAL A 4 19.78 -23.32 -25.65
C VAL A 4 21.31 -23.21 -25.62
N LYS A 5 22.01 -23.89 -26.53
CA LYS A 5 23.49 -23.95 -26.50
C LYS A 5 24.15 -22.57 -26.65
N LYS A 6 23.60 -21.68 -27.49
CA LYS A 6 24.11 -20.33 -27.75
C LYS A 6 22.99 -19.44 -28.26
N ILE A 7 23.03 -18.16 -27.89
CA ILE A 7 22.12 -17.13 -28.43
C ILE A 7 22.90 -16.33 -29.46
N THR A 8 22.36 -16.20 -30.68
CA THR A 8 22.90 -15.34 -31.75
C THR A 8 21.89 -14.28 -32.15
N ASP A 9 22.36 -13.16 -32.70
CA ASP A 9 21.48 -12.05 -33.08
C ASP A 9 20.60 -12.38 -34.28
N GLU A 10 21.09 -13.21 -35.21
CA GLU A 10 20.30 -13.79 -36.30
C GLU A 10 19.12 -14.62 -35.76
N LEU A 11 19.37 -15.41 -34.72
CA LEU A 11 18.38 -16.28 -34.10
C LEU A 11 17.33 -15.48 -33.32
N LYS A 12 17.74 -14.39 -32.66
CA LYS A 12 16.82 -13.40 -32.08
C LYS A 12 15.96 -12.72 -33.15
N ALA A 13 16.57 -12.30 -34.25
CA ALA A 13 15.87 -11.60 -35.33
C ALA A 13 14.82 -12.51 -36.00
N LYS A 14 15.19 -13.76 -36.32
CA LYS A 14 14.32 -14.75 -36.98
C LYS A 14 13.07 -15.10 -36.16
N HIS A 15 13.18 -15.08 -34.84
CA HIS A 15 12.11 -15.50 -33.92
C HIS A 15 11.50 -14.37 -33.10
N LYS A 16 11.77 -13.11 -33.48
CA LYS A 16 11.25 -11.91 -32.84
C LYS A 16 9.73 -12.02 -32.64
N LYS A 17 9.23 -11.67 -31.45
CA LYS A 17 7.81 -11.75 -31.03
C LYS A 17 7.21 -13.17 -30.94
N LYS A 18 7.95 -14.23 -31.28
CA LYS A 18 7.53 -15.64 -31.09
C LYS A 18 8.25 -16.29 -29.92
N TYR A 19 9.55 -16.06 -29.83
CA TYR A 19 10.42 -16.54 -28.75
C TYR A 19 11.28 -15.40 -28.21
N ASP A 20 11.51 -15.43 -26.91
CA ASP A 20 12.34 -14.49 -26.18
C ASP A 20 13.60 -15.21 -25.72
N TYR A 21 14.76 -14.76 -26.21
CA TYR A 21 16.08 -15.34 -25.94
C TYR A 21 16.87 -14.38 -25.06
N TYR A 22 17.30 -14.85 -23.90
CA TYR A 22 18.05 -14.04 -22.94
C TYR A 22 18.97 -14.89 -22.07
N MET A 23 19.93 -14.24 -21.42
CA MET A 23 20.81 -14.87 -20.45
C MET A 23 20.14 -14.89 -19.08
N LEU A 24 19.71 -16.05 -18.61
CA LEU A 24 19.20 -16.22 -17.27
C LEU A 24 20.34 -15.98 -16.26
N ARG A 25 20.15 -14.99 -15.39
CA ARG A 25 21.17 -14.52 -14.43
C ARG A 25 22.51 -14.13 -15.09
N GLY A 26 22.49 -13.77 -16.37
CA GLY A 26 23.71 -13.42 -17.12
C GLY A 26 24.59 -14.60 -17.53
N ILE A 27 24.26 -15.84 -17.15
CA ILE A 27 25.14 -17.01 -17.32
C ILE A 27 24.55 -18.04 -18.26
N LEU A 28 23.26 -18.35 -18.12
CA LEU A 28 22.64 -19.47 -18.83
C LEU A 28 21.82 -18.99 -20.03
N PRO A 29 22.20 -19.34 -21.27
CA PRO A 29 21.40 -19.01 -22.43
C PRO A 29 20.08 -19.80 -22.43
N VAL A 30 18.95 -19.08 -22.38
CA VAL A 30 17.62 -19.67 -22.33
C VAL A 30 16.69 -19.08 -23.38
N VAL A 31 15.70 -19.89 -23.77
CA VAL A 31 14.58 -19.47 -24.60
C VAL A 31 13.27 -19.70 -23.87
N ARG A 32 12.36 -18.74 -23.97
CA ARG A 32 10.96 -18.91 -23.59
C ARG A 32 10.06 -18.49 -24.74
N LYS A 33 8.84 -19.02 -24.74
CA LYS A 33 7.77 -18.49 -25.58
C LYS A 33 7.60 -17.02 -25.26
N TRP A 34 7.53 -16.18 -26.28
CA TRP A 34 7.31 -14.75 -26.09
C TRP A 34 6.07 -14.56 -25.21
N PRO A 35 6.16 -13.79 -24.12
CA PRO A 35 5.02 -13.58 -23.24
C PRO A 35 3.88 -13.00 -24.07
N LYS A 36 2.82 -13.79 -24.25
CA LYS A 36 1.59 -13.29 -24.85
C LYS A 36 0.98 -12.38 -23.80
N ARG A 37 1.04 -11.07 -24.02
CA ARG A 37 0.25 -10.14 -23.22
C ARG A 37 -1.19 -10.55 -23.42
N THR A 38 -1.82 -11.09 -22.38
CA THR A 38 -3.23 -11.45 -22.41
C THR A 38 -3.99 -10.17 -22.67
N LYS A 39 -4.58 -10.03 -23.86
CA LYS A 39 -5.47 -8.90 -24.21
C LYS A 39 -6.86 -9.11 -23.58
N ILE A 40 -6.91 -9.70 -22.39
CA ILE A 40 -8.17 -9.83 -21.66
C ILE A 40 -8.42 -8.44 -21.10
N ALA A 41 -9.53 -7.83 -21.51
CA ALA A 41 -9.97 -6.58 -20.91
C ALA A 41 -10.17 -6.82 -19.41
N TYR A 42 -9.66 -5.91 -18.58
CA TYR A 42 -9.93 -5.98 -17.15
C TYR A 42 -11.43 -6.00 -16.92
N THR A 43 -11.87 -6.89 -16.01
CA THR A 43 -13.25 -6.89 -15.53
C THR A 43 -13.58 -5.55 -14.87
N SER A 44 -14.87 -5.23 -14.73
CA SER A 44 -15.31 -4.04 -13.99
C SER A 44 -14.66 -3.98 -12.60
N GLU A 45 -14.65 -5.10 -11.89
CA GLU A 45 -14.04 -5.23 -10.56
C GLU A 45 -12.52 -5.01 -10.58
N GLN A 46 -11.82 -5.53 -11.58
CA GLN A 46 -10.37 -5.31 -11.72
C GLN A 46 -10.04 -3.84 -11.99
N LYS A 47 -10.88 -3.14 -12.77
CA LYS A 47 -10.73 -1.70 -13.01
C LYS A 47 -10.98 -0.91 -11.74
N GLU A 48 -11.99 -1.29 -10.96
CA GLU A 48 -12.30 -0.66 -9.68
C GLU A 48 -11.17 -0.86 -8.67
N ALA A 49 -10.65 -2.09 -8.54
CA ALA A 49 -9.50 -2.39 -7.69
C ALA A 49 -8.25 -1.57 -8.09
N GLN A 50 -8.01 -1.39 -9.40
CA GLN A 50 -6.92 -0.54 -9.88
C GLN A 50 -7.12 0.94 -9.53
N ALA A 51 -8.34 1.44 -9.65
CA ALA A 51 -8.66 2.81 -9.27
C ALA A 51 -8.42 3.03 -7.77
N VAL A 52 -8.91 2.12 -6.92
CA VAL A 52 -8.72 2.16 -5.46
C VAL A 52 -7.24 2.07 -5.09
N PHE A 53 -6.50 1.15 -5.71
CA PHE A 53 -5.05 1.05 -5.52
C PHE A 53 -4.32 2.36 -5.87
N GLY A 54 -4.74 3.00 -6.97
CA GLY A 54 -4.21 4.29 -7.40
C GLY A 54 -4.47 5.40 -6.39
N ILE A 55 -5.66 5.42 -5.77
CA ILE A 55 -6.02 6.39 -4.73
C ILE A 55 -5.17 6.16 -3.48
N ILE A 56 -5.14 4.94 -2.94
CA ILE A 56 -4.34 4.58 -1.76
C ILE A 56 -2.85 4.92 -1.98
N SER A 57 -2.33 4.62 -3.18
CA SER A 57 -0.95 4.91 -3.53
C SER A 57 -0.63 6.40 -3.62
N LYS A 58 -1.61 7.27 -3.89
CA LYS A 58 -1.41 8.72 -3.84
C LYS A 58 -1.39 9.22 -2.40
N SER A 59 -2.24 8.67 -1.54
CA SER A 59 -2.30 9.03 -0.13
C SER A 59 -1.02 8.73 0.65
N THR A 60 -0.19 7.75 0.22
CA THR A 60 1.13 7.53 0.86
C THR A 60 2.01 8.78 0.86
N ARG A 61 1.83 9.69 -0.11
CA ARG A 61 2.61 10.94 -0.20
C ARG A 61 2.10 12.03 0.74
N LYS A 62 0.88 11.87 1.28
CA LYS A 62 0.24 12.83 2.20
C LYS A 62 0.53 12.52 3.67
N ILE A 63 1.00 11.31 3.96
CA ILE A 63 1.43 10.90 5.30
C ILE A 63 2.63 11.75 5.71
N LYS A 64 2.54 12.36 6.88
CA LYS A 64 3.51 13.35 7.39
C LYS A 64 3.63 13.26 8.91
N GLY A 65 4.52 14.07 9.48
CA GLY A 65 4.70 14.19 10.91
C GLY A 65 5.05 12.88 11.60
N ARG A 66 4.46 12.64 12.77
CA ARG A 66 4.84 11.52 13.65
C ARG A 66 4.55 10.15 13.03
N VAL A 67 3.51 10.06 12.21
CA VAL A 67 3.16 8.81 11.51
C VAL A 67 4.29 8.40 10.56
N LEU A 68 4.80 9.34 9.78
CA LEU A 68 5.89 9.07 8.84
C LEU A 68 7.20 8.71 9.57
N GLU A 69 7.52 9.41 10.65
CA GLU A 69 8.69 9.12 11.48
C GLU A 69 8.64 7.71 12.08
N ASP A 70 7.50 7.35 12.69
CA ASP A 70 7.29 6.02 13.25
C ASP A 70 7.41 4.92 12.18
N TRP A 71 6.91 5.16 10.97
CA TRP A 71 7.07 4.24 9.84
C TRP A 71 8.52 4.05 9.42
N ILE A 72 9.28 5.13 9.29
CA ILE A 72 10.70 5.07 8.89
C ILE A 72 11.49 4.28 9.94
N ASN A 73 11.30 4.63 11.22
CA ASN A 73 12.00 3.98 12.34
C ASN A 73 11.72 2.47 12.40
N GLN A 74 10.48 2.05 12.12
CA GLN A 74 10.09 0.64 12.19
C GLN A 74 10.39 -0.16 10.94
N SER A 75 10.66 0.50 9.81
CA SER A 75 10.96 -0.15 8.53
C SER A 75 12.45 -0.33 8.30
N PHE A 76 13.30 0.35 9.09
CA PHE A 76 14.73 0.23 8.98
C PHE A 76 15.18 -1.24 9.19
N GLY A 77 15.90 -1.79 8.22
CA GLY A 77 16.39 -3.18 8.25
C GLY A 77 15.34 -4.28 8.02
N LYS A 78 14.06 -3.95 7.77
CA LYS A 78 13.01 -4.94 7.49
C LYS A 78 12.85 -5.23 6.00
N ARG A 79 12.47 -6.47 5.66
CA ARG A 79 12.31 -6.94 4.27
C ARG A 79 11.13 -6.27 3.54
N SER A 80 10.04 -5.97 4.24
CA SER A 80 8.87 -5.29 3.66
C SER A 80 9.03 -3.78 3.74
N ARG A 81 8.96 -3.10 2.58
CA ARG A 81 8.86 -1.64 2.54
C ARG A 81 7.49 -1.20 3.07
N TRP A 82 7.45 -0.16 3.90
CA TRP A 82 6.20 0.29 4.50
C TRP A 82 5.13 0.71 3.49
N GLN A 83 5.53 1.26 2.34
CA GLN A 83 4.58 1.67 1.30
C GLN A 83 3.81 0.46 0.74
N ASP A 84 4.45 -0.70 0.66
CA ASP A 84 3.82 -1.93 0.17
C ASP A 84 2.88 -2.52 1.23
N THR A 85 3.27 -2.48 2.50
CA THR A 85 2.41 -2.86 3.64
C THR A 85 1.17 -1.97 3.70
N PHE A 86 1.33 -0.65 3.59
CA PHE A 86 0.24 0.33 3.60
C PHE A 86 -0.76 0.07 2.47
N ARG A 87 -0.28 -0.08 1.23
CA ARG A 87 -1.15 -0.38 0.08
C ARG A 87 -1.86 -1.72 0.25
N GLY A 88 -1.16 -2.73 0.76
CA GLY A 88 -1.71 -4.05 1.03
C GLY A 88 -2.87 -4.00 2.04
N SER A 89 -2.69 -3.31 3.16
CA SER A 89 -3.75 -3.11 4.16
C SER A 89 -4.95 -2.36 3.56
N GLY A 90 -4.71 -1.35 2.72
CA GLY A 90 -5.79 -0.57 2.11
C GLY A 90 -6.64 -1.39 1.14
N MET A 91 -5.98 -2.22 0.34
CA MET A 91 -6.66 -3.15 -0.56
C MET A 91 -7.40 -4.25 0.20
N LYS A 92 -6.88 -4.74 1.34
CA LYS A 92 -7.59 -5.69 2.21
C LYS A 92 -8.87 -5.09 2.79
N TYR A 93 -8.81 -3.85 3.28
CA TYR A 93 -9.98 -3.13 3.78
C TYR A 93 -11.04 -2.99 2.69
N TRP A 94 -10.64 -2.48 1.52
CA TRP A 94 -11.56 -2.33 0.40
C TRP A 94 -12.14 -3.66 -0.06
N GLY A 95 -11.35 -4.73 -0.11
CA GLY A 95 -11.84 -6.06 -0.47
C GLY A 95 -12.95 -6.57 0.47
N LYS A 96 -12.90 -6.19 1.76
CA LYS A 96 -13.88 -6.59 2.77
C LYS A 96 -15.11 -5.67 2.83
N TYR A 97 -14.90 -4.37 2.79
CA TYR A 97 -15.94 -3.37 3.06
C TYR A 97 -16.40 -2.61 1.81
N ARG A 98 -15.71 -2.76 0.67
CA ARG A 98 -15.93 -2.02 -0.58
C ARG A 98 -15.89 -0.50 -0.44
N GLU A 99 -15.20 -0.03 0.59
CA GLU A 99 -14.97 1.38 0.89
C GLU A 99 -13.47 1.66 1.00
N ILE A 100 -13.07 2.91 0.75
CA ILE A 100 -11.69 3.33 1.00
C ILE A 100 -11.59 3.60 2.49
N PRO A 101 -10.61 3.00 3.17
CA PRO A 101 -10.42 3.26 4.59
C PRO A 101 -10.07 4.72 4.85
N PRO A 102 -10.45 5.29 6.00
CA PRO A 102 -9.84 6.49 6.55
C PRO A 102 -8.33 6.27 6.71
N ILE A 103 -7.56 7.21 6.20
CA ILE A 103 -6.11 7.17 6.21
C ILE A 103 -5.60 8.14 7.27
N LEU A 104 -4.81 7.65 8.21
CA LEU A 104 -4.14 8.52 9.18
C LEU A 104 -2.98 9.25 8.52
N LEU A 105 -3.06 10.58 8.44
CA LEU A 105 -2.03 11.43 7.84
C LEU A 105 -0.99 11.87 8.87
N ASP A 106 -1.43 12.21 10.08
CA ASP A 106 -0.60 12.65 11.20
C ASP A 106 -1.35 12.46 12.52
N TYR A 107 -0.63 12.51 13.65
CA TYR A 107 -1.25 12.58 14.97
C TYR A 107 -0.48 13.52 15.91
N GLN A 108 -1.21 14.16 16.82
CA GLN A 108 -0.67 14.97 17.91
C GLN A 108 -1.15 14.44 19.24
N ILE A 109 -0.22 14.31 20.19
CA ILE A 109 -0.53 13.98 21.58
C ILE A 109 -0.44 15.29 22.36
N LYS A 110 -1.56 15.73 22.93
CA LYS A 110 -1.61 16.81 23.89
C LYS A 110 -1.56 16.22 25.29
N TRP A 111 -0.43 16.42 25.96
CA TRP A 111 -0.25 16.03 27.34
C TRP A 111 -0.96 17.04 28.24
N HIS A 112 -1.94 16.57 29.00
CA HIS A 112 -2.57 17.32 30.09
C HIS A 112 -2.98 16.37 31.20
N THR A 113 -3.18 16.91 32.40
CA THR A 113 -3.53 16.18 33.62
C THR A 113 -5.06 16.12 33.72
N PRO A 114 -5.69 14.98 34.04
CA PRO A 114 -5.08 13.72 34.48
C PRO A 114 -4.59 12.81 33.35
N ASN A 115 -5.02 13.01 32.10
CA ASN A 115 -4.82 12.05 31.03
C ASN A 115 -4.68 12.74 29.66
N PRO A 116 -3.77 12.27 28.79
CA PRO A 116 -3.52 12.85 27.48
C PRO A 116 -4.70 12.77 26.49
N GLU A 117 -4.73 13.70 25.54
CA GLU A 117 -5.68 13.74 24.42
C GLU A 117 -4.94 13.49 23.09
N LEU A 118 -5.50 12.62 22.25
CA LEU A 118 -4.95 12.30 20.93
C LEU A 118 -5.79 12.98 19.84
N LYS A 119 -5.11 13.80 19.03
CA LYS A 119 -5.68 14.40 17.83
C LYS A 119 -5.17 13.67 16.61
N LEU A 120 -6.06 13.05 15.87
CA LEU A 120 -5.79 12.31 14.66
C LEU A 120 -6.17 13.16 13.46
N LEU A 121 -5.24 13.36 12.54
CA LEU A 121 -5.54 13.95 11.24
C LEU A 121 -5.88 12.81 10.28
N LEU A 122 -7.17 12.66 9.96
CA LEU A 122 -7.66 11.61 9.08
C LEU A 122 -8.00 12.19 7.71
N GLN A 123 -7.57 11.49 6.66
CA GLN A 123 -8.06 11.68 5.31
C GLN A 123 -9.18 10.68 5.05
N LYS A 124 -10.39 11.17 4.80
CA LYS A 124 -11.49 10.36 4.28
C LYS A 124 -11.62 10.57 2.79
N ILE A 125 -11.78 9.48 2.06
CA ILE A 125 -11.93 9.51 0.60
C ILE A 125 -13.18 8.73 0.24
N ASP A 126 -14.13 9.40 -0.40
CA ASP A 126 -15.34 8.72 -0.88
C ASP A 126 -14.99 7.79 -2.05
N ALA A 127 -15.18 6.50 -1.81
CA ALA A 127 -14.84 5.40 -2.71
C ALA A 127 -15.60 5.49 -4.05
N LYS A 128 -16.81 6.05 -4.06
CA LYS A 128 -17.67 6.02 -5.25
C LYS A 128 -17.22 6.99 -6.34
N TYR A 129 -16.40 7.98 -6.01
CA TYR A 129 -16.01 9.01 -6.97
C TYR A 129 -14.54 9.44 -6.92
N GLY A 130 -13.77 9.16 -5.86
CA GLY A 130 -12.43 9.77 -5.70
C GLY A 130 -12.42 11.31 -5.81
N LYS A 131 -13.61 11.93 -5.77
CA LYS A 131 -13.86 13.35 -6.06
C LYS A 131 -13.81 14.21 -4.82
N ARG A 132 -14.01 13.61 -3.64
CA ARG A 132 -14.06 14.34 -2.37
C ARG A 132 -13.08 13.71 -1.41
N GLU A 133 -11.97 14.41 -1.24
CA GLU A 133 -11.02 14.17 -0.16
C GLU A 133 -11.36 15.19 0.94
N THR A 134 -11.71 14.72 2.12
CA THR A 134 -11.85 15.58 3.31
C THR A 134 -10.79 15.21 4.32
N GLU A 135 -10.09 16.22 4.81
CA GLU A 135 -9.24 16.08 5.99
C GLU A 135 -10.09 16.46 7.20
N GLU A 136 -10.23 15.52 8.14
CA GLU A 136 -10.98 15.71 9.37
C GLU A 136 -10.04 15.49 10.55
N ILE A 137 -10.09 16.42 11.50
CA ILE A 137 -9.41 16.25 12.78
C ILE A 137 -10.38 15.49 13.68
N TYR A 138 -10.00 14.27 14.01
CA TYR A 138 -10.70 13.48 15.01
C TYR A 138 -9.96 13.59 16.34
N THR A 139 -10.66 14.09 17.34
CA THR A 139 -10.13 14.14 18.70
C THR A 139 -10.70 12.95 19.45
N THR A 140 -9.84 12.03 19.88
CA THR A 140 -10.26 11.03 20.86
C THR A 140 -10.55 11.77 22.16
N GLY A 141 -11.46 11.27 22.98
CA GLY A 141 -11.61 11.77 24.35
C GLY A 141 -10.32 11.60 25.17
N ILE A 142 -10.44 11.82 26.48
CA ILE A 142 -9.37 11.55 27.44
C ILE A 142 -8.99 10.06 27.37
N ILE A 143 -7.73 9.73 27.01
CA ILE A 143 -7.23 8.35 26.91
C ILE A 143 -6.30 8.05 28.08
N ASP A 144 -6.37 6.83 28.63
CA ASP A 144 -5.41 6.35 29.63
C ASP A 144 -3.99 6.31 29.04
N ILE A 145 -2.99 6.70 29.83
CA ILE A 145 -1.58 6.67 29.42
C ILE A 145 -1.16 5.26 28.98
N ALA A 146 -1.66 4.20 29.64
CA ALA A 146 -1.37 2.82 29.27
C ALA A 146 -1.84 2.50 27.84
N ASP A 147 -3.05 2.95 27.51
CA ASP A 147 -3.64 2.78 26.18
C ASP A 147 -2.83 3.57 25.14
N ILE A 148 -2.33 4.77 25.46
CA ILE A 148 -1.50 5.55 24.51
C ILE A 148 -0.25 4.79 24.08
N TYR A 149 0.42 4.07 24.98
CA TYR A 149 1.60 3.27 24.61
C TYR A 149 1.23 2.09 23.70
N GLU A 150 0.10 1.45 23.96
CA GLU A 150 -0.43 0.39 23.09
C GLU A 150 -0.87 0.96 21.73
N TYR A 151 -1.54 2.10 21.72
CA TYR A 151 -1.91 2.83 20.52
C TYR A 151 -0.67 3.22 19.72
N ARG A 152 0.36 3.81 20.33
CA ARG A 152 1.61 4.21 19.64
C ARG A 152 2.32 3.03 19.00
N LYS A 153 2.36 1.87 19.69
CA LYS A 153 2.89 0.62 19.14
C LYS A 153 2.07 0.07 17.98
N LYS A 154 0.86 0.57 17.74
CA LYS A 154 0.02 0.12 16.64
C LYS A 154 -0.17 1.20 15.56
N LEU A 155 -0.15 2.49 15.92
CA LEU A 155 -0.52 3.70 15.15
C LEU A 155 0.22 3.87 13.82
N TRP A 156 1.38 3.24 13.69
CA TRP A 156 2.12 3.21 12.43
C TRP A 156 1.29 2.53 11.32
N ALA A 157 0.61 1.40 11.54
CA ALA A 157 -0.04 0.63 10.48
C ALA A 157 -1.39 1.17 9.89
N TRP A 158 -1.79 2.43 10.13
CA TRP A 158 -3.23 2.73 10.27
C TRP A 158 -4.02 3.10 9.02
N ILE A 159 -4.84 2.12 8.66
CA ILE A 159 -6.15 2.21 8.02
C ILE A 159 -7.18 1.92 9.11
N CYS A 160 -8.10 2.85 9.39
CA CYS A 160 -9.00 2.79 10.55
C CYS A 160 -10.36 2.15 10.20
N ASP A 161 -10.89 1.25 11.03
CA ASP A 161 -12.34 0.98 11.04
C ASP A 161 -13.01 2.02 11.98
N ILE A 162 -13.88 2.88 11.44
CA ILE A 162 -14.53 3.97 12.21
C ILE A 162 -15.43 3.41 13.32
N LYS A 163 -15.89 2.15 13.23
CA LYS A 163 -16.60 1.50 14.33
C LYS A 163 -15.62 0.82 15.28
N GLY A 164 -15.24 1.54 16.33
CA GLY A 164 -14.55 0.96 17.49
C GLY A 164 -13.02 0.90 17.40
N LEU A 165 -12.37 1.76 16.59
CA LEU A 165 -10.90 1.94 16.52
C LEU A 165 -10.12 0.62 16.51
N ARG A 166 -10.58 -0.36 15.72
CA ARG A 166 -9.83 -1.60 15.49
C ARG A 166 -8.88 -1.44 14.31
N ILE A 167 -7.70 -2.01 14.52
CA ILE A 167 -6.52 -1.84 13.67
C ILE A 167 -6.45 -3.03 12.73
N LEU A 168 -6.38 -2.75 11.43
CA LEU A 168 -6.18 -3.79 10.43
C LEU A 168 -4.68 -3.92 10.14
N ALA A 169 -4.02 -4.76 10.94
CA ALA A 169 -2.66 -5.26 10.68
C ALA A 169 -2.76 -6.66 10.06
#